data_AF-A0A5P2XGX1-F1
#
_entry.id   AF-A0A5P2XGX1-F1
#
_cell.length_a   1.000
_cell.length_b   1.000
_cell.length_c   1.000
_cell.angle_alpha   90.00
_cell.angle_beta   90.00
_cell.angle_gamma   90.00
#
_symmetry.space_group_name_H-M   'P 1'
#
loop_
_entity.id
_entity.type
_entity.pdbx_description
1 polymer ?
#
loop_
_entity_poly.entity_id
_entity_poly.type
_entity_poly.pdbx_seq_one_letter_code
_entity_poly.pdbx_strand_id
1 'polypeptide(L)'
;MHQARRHCVHSGTSGRLASTTTDDIDALVARLKDRPRVVLHFHGGLVDDALGFVTAERLAPVYEAAGAEPVFFVWSSGLLEVLRGNLPQILSEGVFQTLLNRVVRFASGVVFPQPGSRALGGFTAPSTRAVARELALLRTGQEPYARLTPPAEVPAMSEAERVRITADLAADTELAERNREIVGSVLRSAPATTAARDIDGGRAAVATLMSPDTVAELAAETADAENRRAVVTSALLVRKTVRVVSAVVARFRHRTDHGLYPTVVEEILREFYLANVGAAVWDAMKRQTADTFAAAAEPRAGHYFLDRFGRLLASGSRPRVTLVGHSAGAVFIGNLLTDLARRRADADDPLPEDFRVQDVVLLAPACTVGHLAGMVRRQTELFDRLRMFTMTDAAERADQLVPFLYPRSLLYFVSGVLERGPEGETAVSPLAGMQRWFTAEDDTGGADARDLRAFLRADATRTVWSPVDGGPGLTSGARSHAGFDDDPEVLASLARMLAD
;
A
#
# COMPACT_ATOMS: atom_id res chain seq x y z
N MET A 1 -18.65 -17.20 23.58
CA MET A 1 -17.89 -17.01 22.32
C MET A 1 -18.85 -16.43 21.30
N HIS A 2 -18.53 -15.30 20.65
CA HIS A 2 -19.43 -14.67 19.67
C HIS A 2 -19.65 -15.60 18.46
N GLN A 3 -20.87 -15.68 17.96
CA GLN A 3 -21.29 -16.68 16.96
C GLN A 3 -20.46 -16.60 15.66
N ALA A 4 -20.01 -15.40 15.27
CA ALA A 4 -19.22 -15.22 14.04
C ALA A 4 -17.82 -15.85 14.11
N ARG A 5 -17.21 -15.97 15.30
CA ARG A 5 -15.86 -16.57 15.44
C ARG A 5 -15.79 -18.02 14.97
N ARG A 6 -16.92 -18.73 14.95
CA ARG A 6 -17.00 -20.10 14.39
C ARG A 6 -16.76 -20.14 12.88
N HIS A 7 -16.88 -19.01 12.19
CA HIS A 7 -16.63 -18.89 10.75
C HIS A 7 -15.20 -18.42 10.46
N CYS A 8 -14.36 -18.16 11.47
CA CYS A 8 -13.07 -17.52 11.28
C CYS A 8 -11.90 -18.52 11.33
N VAL A 9 -11.02 -18.40 10.33
CA VAL A 9 -9.66 -18.97 10.33
C VAL A 9 -8.69 -17.84 10.65
N HIS A 10 -8.22 -17.77 11.90
CA HIS A 10 -7.30 -16.74 12.36
C HIS A 10 -5.85 -17.22 12.32
N SER A 11 -5.03 -16.48 11.57
CA SER A 11 -3.60 -16.72 11.41
C SER A 11 -2.76 -15.55 11.93
N GLY A 12 -1.65 -15.87 12.59
CA GLY A 12 -0.66 -14.92 13.08
C GLY A 12 0.59 -14.88 12.20
N THR A 13 1.70 -14.41 12.79
CA THR A 13 2.98 -14.25 12.11
C THR A 13 3.43 -15.52 11.36
N SER A 14 3.93 -15.34 10.13
CA SER A 14 4.33 -16.44 9.24
C SER A 14 3.20 -17.41 8.89
N GLY A 15 1.95 -16.96 8.99
CA GLY A 15 0.77 -17.73 8.63
C GLY A 15 0.44 -18.89 9.58
N ARG A 16 1.10 -18.96 10.74
CA ARG A 16 0.80 -19.94 11.79
C ARG A 16 -0.60 -19.73 12.34
N LEU A 17 -1.20 -20.79 12.86
CA LEU A 17 -2.44 -20.71 13.62
C LEU A 17 -2.28 -19.73 14.80
N ALA A 18 -3.28 -18.87 15.00
CA ALA A 18 -3.33 -17.93 16.13
C ALA A 18 -4.43 -18.34 17.12
N SER A 19 -5.55 -17.64 17.16
CA SER A 19 -6.66 -18.01 18.07
C SER A 19 -7.50 -19.18 17.56
N THR A 20 -7.31 -19.61 16.30
CA THR A 20 -7.98 -20.77 15.70
C THR A 20 -7.08 -21.98 15.84
N THR A 21 -7.64 -23.12 16.26
CA THR A 21 -6.95 -24.40 16.35
C THR A 21 -7.20 -25.27 15.11
N THR A 22 -6.49 -26.39 14.99
CA THR A 22 -6.77 -27.40 13.96
C THR A 22 -8.17 -27.98 14.08
N ASP A 23 -8.65 -28.20 15.32
CA ASP A 23 -9.98 -28.75 15.58
C ASP A 23 -11.08 -27.77 15.16
N ASP A 24 -10.84 -26.47 15.35
CA ASP A 24 -11.74 -25.43 14.86
C ASP A 24 -11.83 -25.44 13.33
N ILE A 25 -10.72 -25.64 12.62
CA ILE A 25 -10.70 -25.76 11.15
C ILE A 25 -11.41 -27.05 10.71
N ASP A 26 -11.18 -28.17 11.39
CA ASP A 26 -11.85 -29.44 11.08
C ASP A 26 -13.38 -29.30 11.24
N ALA A 27 -13.84 -28.70 12.35
CA ALA A 27 -15.26 -28.43 12.59
C ALA A 27 -15.85 -27.44 11.56
N LEU A 28 -15.08 -26.44 11.16
CA LEU A 28 -15.48 -25.47 10.14
C LEU A 28 -15.63 -26.14 8.78
N VAL A 29 -14.64 -26.92 8.32
CA VAL A 29 -14.69 -27.64 7.05
C VAL A 29 -15.83 -28.67 7.05
N ALA A 30 -16.05 -29.38 8.17
CA ALA A 30 -17.16 -30.32 8.28
C ALA A 30 -18.54 -29.67 8.04
N ARG A 31 -18.73 -28.40 8.44
CA ARG A 31 -19.97 -27.64 8.18
C ARG A 31 -20.17 -27.24 6.72
N LEU A 32 -19.10 -27.22 5.93
CA LEU A 32 -19.16 -26.93 4.50
C LEU A 32 -19.69 -28.12 3.69
N LYS A 33 -19.70 -29.31 4.30
CA LYS A 33 -20.22 -30.52 3.66
C LYS A 33 -21.67 -30.32 3.23
N ASP A 34 -21.95 -30.68 1.98
CA ASP A 34 -23.26 -30.63 1.33
C ASP A 34 -23.89 -29.23 1.25
N ARG A 35 -23.10 -28.18 1.52
CA ARG A 35 -23.52 -26.80 1.28
C ARG A 35 -23.52 -26.52 -0.22
N PRO A 36 -24.56 -25.86 -0.76
CA PRO A 36 -24.60 -25.56 -2.18
C PRO A 36 -23.59 -24.46 -2.55
N ARG A 37 -23.31 -23.53 -1.63
CA ARG A 37 -22.50 -22.33 -1.84
C ARG A 37 -21.63 -22.05 -0.62
N VAL A 38 -20.38 -21.69 -0.87
CA VAL A 38 -19.39 -21.33 0.16
C VAL A 38 -18.71 -20.02 -0.25
N VAL A 39 -18.56 -19.11 0.71
CA VAL A 39 -17.77 -17.88 0.53
C VAL A 39 -16.52 -17.95 1.37
N LEU A 40 -15.35 -17.83 0.75
CA LEU A 40 -14.09 -17.61 1.43
C LEU A 40 -13.77 -16.11 1.36
N HIS A 41 -13.90 -15.41 2.48
CA HIS A 41 -13.64 -13.98 2.58
C HIS A 41 -12.26 -13.73 3.20
N PHE A 42 -11.44 -12.93 2.55
CA PHE A 42 -10.11 -12.51 2.97
C PHE A 42 -10.15 -11.01 3.25
N HIS A 43 -10.01 -10.61 4.51
CA HIS A 43 -10.13 -9.19 4.88
C HIS A 43 -8.92 -8.36 4.45
N GLY A 44 -8.93 -7.06 4.71
CA GLY A 44 -7.90 -6.15 4.21
C GLY A 44 -6.47 -6.38 4.69
N GLY A 45 -6.24 -7.12 5.78
CA GLY A 45 -4.93 -7.34 6.42
C GLY A 45 -4.29 -6.10 7.06
N LEU A 46 -4.81 -4.92 6.72
CA LEU A 46 -4.29 -3.60 7.08
C LEU A 46 -4.64 -3.13 8.48
N VAL A 47 -5.67 -3.74 9.07
CA VAL A 47 -6.21 -3.44 10.40
C VAL A 47 -5.80 -4.53 11.39
N ASP A 48 -6.03 -4.29 12.67
CA ASP A 48 -5.84 -5.32 13.70
C ASP A 48 -6.84 -6.50 13.55
N ASP A 49 -6.54 -7.61 14.25
CA ASP A 49 -7.38 -8.82 14.18
C ASP A 49 -8.77 -8.59 14.75
N ALA A 50 -8.92 -7.67 15.71
CA ALA A 50 -10.21 -7.34 16.31
C ALA A 50 -11.17 -6.76 15.27
N LEU A 51 -10.70 -5.84 14.43
CA LEU A 51 -11.46 -5.30 13.32
C LEU A 51 -11.74 -6.36 12.25
N GLY A 52 -10.81 -7.29 11.99
CA GLY A 52 -11.07 -8.44 11.11
C GLY A 52 -12.24 -9.31 11.60
N PHE A 53 -12.35 -9.55 12.91
CA PHE A 53 -13.49 -10.24 13.50
C PHE A 53 -14.80 -9.43 13.42
N VAL A 54 -14.74 -8.11 13.59
CA VAL A 54 -15.92 -7.23 13.43
C VAL A 54 -16.42 -7.25 11.98
N THR A 55 -15.53 -7.25 10.99
CA THR A 55 -15.92 -7.43 9.59
C THR A 55 -16.60 -8.79 9.37
N ALA A 56 -16.08 -9.87 9.96
CA ALA A 56 -16.73 -11.19 9.89
C ALA A 56 -18.13 -11.19 10.53
N GLU A 57 -18.29 -10.54 11.69
CA GLU A 57 -19.59 -10.38 12.36
C GLU A 57 -20.61 -9.62 11.51
N ARG A 58 -20.16 -8.57 10.80
CA ARG A 58 -21.00 -7.76 9.92
C ARG A 58 -21.40 -8.50 8.65
N LEU A 59 -20.47 -9.24 8.04
CA LEU A 59 -20.67 -9.86 6.72
C LEU A 59 -21.31 -11.25 6.78
N ALA A 60 -21.17 -11.99 7.88
CA ALA A 60 -21.73 -13.33 7.99
C ALA A 60 -23.25 -13.36 7.71
N PRO A 61 -24.09 -12.48 8.31
CA PRO A 61 -25.53 -12.46 8.03
C PRO A 61 -25.86 -12.13 6.56
N VAL A 62 -25.03 -11.31 5.90
CA VAL A 62 -25.21 -10.93 4.49
C VAL A 62 -24.99 -12.15 3.59
N TYR A 63 -23.94 -12.93 3.84
CA TYR A 63 -23.63 -14.14 3.08
C TYR A 63 -24.61 -15.27 3.37
N GLU A 64 -24.98 -15.47 4.63
CA GLU A 64 -25.98 -16.46 5.03
C GLU A 64 -27.36 -16.15 4.40
N ALA A 65 -27.78 -14.88 4.36
CA ALA A 65 -29.02 -14.47 3.70
C ALA A 65 -29.01 -14.68 2.18
N ALA A 66 -27.83 -14.63 1.54
CA ALA A 66 -27.64 -14.99 0.13
C ALA A 66 -27.58 -16.52 -0.10
N GLY A 67 -27.69 -17.32 0.97
CA GLY A 67 -27.67 -18.78 0.92
C GLY A 67 -26.27 -19.38 0.77
N ALA A 68 -25.23 -18.64 1.18
CA ALA A 68 -23.85 -19.11 1.13
C ALA A 68 -23.25 -19.24 2.54
N GLU A 69 -22.55 -20.36 2.79
CA GLU A 69 -21.88 -20.61 4.08
C GLU A 69 -20.54 -19.84 4.11
N PRO A 70 -20.34 -18.92 5.06
CA PRO A 70 -19.16 -18.07 5.05
C PRO A 70 -18.00 -18.66 5.86
N VAL A 71 -16.78 -18.42 5.37
CA VAL A 71 -15.50 -18.67 6.01
C VAL A 71 -14.65 -17.41 5.88
N PHE A 72 -14.22 -16.84 7.01
CA PHE A 72 -13.43 -15.61 7.05
C PHE A 72 -11.99 -15.92 7.42
N PHE A 73 -11.05 -15.54 6.55
CA PHE A 73 -9.62 -15.57 6.87
C PHE A 73 -9.25 -14.26 7.54
N VAL A 74 -8.77 -14.37 8.78
CA VAL A 74 -8.35 -13.25 9.63
C VAL A 74 -6.85 -13.27 9.84
N TRP A 75 -6.18 -12.18 9.51
CA TRP A 75 -4.76 -11.93 9.79
C TRP A 75 -4.49 -10.43 9.97
N SER A 76 -3.56 -10.03 10.83
CA SER A 76 -3.26 -8.61 11.04
C SER A 76 -1.86 -8.23 10.60
N SER A 77 -1.72 -6.95 10.24
CA SER A 77 -0.44 -6.26 10.13
C SER A 77 -0.37 -4.98 10.95
N GLY A 78 -1.52 -4.40 11.34
CA GLY A 78 -1.57 -3.11 12.03
C GLY A 78 -1.06 -1.92 11.20
N LEU A 79 -0.97 -2.07 9.86
CA LEU A 79 -0.35 -1.06 9.01
C LEU A 79 -1.09 0.28 9.05
N LEU A 80 -2.43 0.27 9.04
CA LEU A 80 -3.19 1.52 9.07
C LEU A 80 -2.99 2.28 10.38
N GLU A 81 -2.85 1.57 11.50
CA GLU A 81 -2.55 2.13 12.81
C GLU A 81 -1.14 2.74 12.83
N VAL A 82 -0.14 2.04 12.26
CA VAL A 82 1.22 2.56 12.10
C VAL A 82 1.22 3.83 11.24
N LEU A 83 0.52 3.83 10.11
CA LEU A 83 0.44 4.99 9.21
C LEU A 83 -0.27 6.17 9.89
N ARG A 84 -1.42 5.95 10.51
CA ARG A 84 -2.19 7.00 11.21
C ARG A 84 -1.47 7.52 12.46
N GLY A 85 -0.65 6.71 13.10
CA GLY A 85 0.16 7.10 14.25
C GLY A 85 1.41 7.88 13.86
N ASN A 86 2.23 7.33 12.96
CA ASN A 86 3.54 7.89 12.61
C ASN A 86 3.46 9.04 11.61
N LEU A 87 2.59 8.94 10.60
CA LEU A 87 2.58 9.91 9.50
C LEU A 87 2.27 11.34 9.99
N PRO A 88 1.26 11.59 10.85
CA PRO A 88 1.04 12.94 11.37
C PRO A 88 2.23 13.50 12.15
N GLN A 89 2.94 12.65 12.91
CA GLN A 89 4.11 13.04 13.68
C GLN A 89 5.26 13.43 12.75
N ILE A 90 5.58 12.57 11.77
CA ILE A 90 6.60 12.83 10.74
C ILE A 90 6.30 14.12 9.98
N LEU A 91 5.07 14.25 9.48
CA LEU A 91 4.67 15.42 8.70
C LEU A 91 4.67 16.71 9.54
N SER A 92 4.62 16.63 10.86
CA SER A 92 4.69 17.80 11.75
C SER A 92 6.12 18.17 12.16
N GLU A 93 7.14 17.38 11.80
CA GLU A 93 8.53 17.67 12.16
C GLU A 93 9.05 18.95 11.48
N GLY A 94 9.84 19.74 12.21
CA GLY A 94 10.47 20.93 11.66
C GLY A 94 11.39 20.63 10.47
N VAL A 95 12.14 19.52 10.53
CA VAL A 95 12.99 19.08 9.40
C VAL A 95 12.15 18.65 8.21
N PHE A 96 11.05 17.91 8.42
CA PHE A 96 10.14 17.52 7.33
C PHE A 96 9.54 18.76 6.65
N GLN A 97 9.03 19.72 7.42
CA GLN A 97 8.46 20.96 6.89
C GLN A 97 9.49 21.81 6.13
N THR A 98 10.74 21.83 6.60
CA THR A 98 11.86 22.49 5.90
C THR A 98 12.11 21.81 4.56
N LEU A 99 12.27 20.48 4.55
CA LEU A 99 12.46 19.68 3.34
C LEU A 99 11.30 19.86 2.36
N LEU A 100 10.05 19.76 2.84
CA LEU A 100 8.84 19.94 2.05
C LEU A 100 8.84 21.30 1.34
N ASN A 101 9.13 22.39 2.06
CA ASN A 101 9.19 23.72 1.47
C ASN A 101 10.26 23.80 0.35
N ARG A 102 11.47 23.27 0.60
CA ARG A 102 12.57 23.35 -0.37
C ARG A 102 12.35 22.46 -1.57
N VAL A 103 11.93 21.22 -1.36
CA VAL A 103 11.66 20.28 -2.46
C VAL A 103 10.52 20.80 -3.33
N VAL A 104 9.41 21.27 -2.74
CA VAL A 104 8.32 21.89 -3.52
C VAL A 104 8.81 23.12 -4.28
N ARG A 105 9.61 23.99 -3.66
CA ARG A 105 10.20 25.17 -4.32
C ARG A 105 10.96 24.78 -5.58
N PHE A 106 11.88 23.83 -5.50
CA PHE A 106 12.70 23.46 -6.65
C PHE A 106 11.95 22.60 -7.65
N ALA A 107 11.20 21.60 -7.19
CA ALA A 107 10.42 20.74 -8.07
C ALA A 107 9.38 21.55 -8.87
N SER A 108 8.66 22.48 -8.25
CA SER A 108 7.71 23.34 -8.97
C SER A 108 8.37 24.18 -10.04
N GLY A 109 9.54 24.78 -9.75
CA GLY A 109 10.28 25.58 -10.72
C GLY A 109 10.78 24.77 -11.92
N VAL A 110 11.19 23.51 -11.69
CA VAL A 110 11.73 22.63 -12.75
C VAL A 110 10.60 21.98 -13.57
N VAL A 111 9.53 21.52 -12.91
CA VAL A 111 8.40 20.83 -13.57
C VAL A 111 7.49 21.80 -14.32
N PHE A 112 7.28 23.01 -13.77
CA PHE A 112 6.38 24.03 -14.33
C PHE A 112 7.16 25.29 -14.71
N PRO A 113 8.08 25.21 -15.69
CA PRO A 113 8.91 26.34 -16.06
C PRO A 113 8.07 27.48 -16.64
N GLN A 114 8.48 28.72 -16.37
CA GLN A 114 7.92 29.86 -17.08
C GLN A 114 8.37 29.87 -18.54
N PRO A 115 7.56 30.37 -19.49
CA PRO A 115 7.96 30.50 -20.88
C PRO A 115 9.32 31.21 -21.01
N GLY A 116 10.26 30.58 -21.71
CA GLY A 116 11.61 31.14 -21.97
C GLY A 116 12.67 30.89 -20.88
N SER A 117 12.32 30.39 -19.68
CA SER A 117 13.31 30.22 -18.60
C SER A 117 14.40 29.19 -18.96
N ARG A 118 14.03 28.11 -19.66
CA ARG A 118 14.98 27.05 -20.05
C ARG A 118 15.96 27.46 -21.15
N ALA A 119 15.64 28.45 -21.99
CA ALA A 119 16.55 28.94 -23.03
C ALA A 119 17.81 29.61 -22.43
N LEU A 120 17.73 30.05 -21.17
CA LEU A 120 18.84 30.62 -20.41
C LEU A 120 19.51 29.59 -19.48
N GLY A 121 19.27 28.28 -19.70
CA GLY A 121 19.85 27.21 -18.88
C GLY A 121 19.37 27.21 -17.42
N GLY A 122 18.20 27.81 -17.15
CA GLY A 122 17.71 27.99 -15.79
C GLY A 122 16.23 27.64 -15.60
N PHE A 123 15.87 27.46 -14.34
CA PHE A 123 14.48 27.46 -13.87
C PHE A 123 14.25 28.66 -12.93
N THR A 124 12.99 29.04 -12.76
CA THR A 124 12.60 30.08 -11.80
C THR A 124 11.89 29.41 -10.64
N ALA A 125 12.57 29.29 -9.50
CA ALA A 125 11.93 28.80 -8.28
C ALA A 125 11.11 29.92 -7.61
N PRO A 126 9.90 29.63 -7.10
CA PRO A 126 9.17 30.55 -6.23
C PRO A 126 9.99 30.89 -4.96
N SER A 127 9.66 32.00 -4.32
CA SER A 127 10.24 32.33 -3.01
C SER A 127 9.72 31.38 -1.93
N THR A 128 10.50 31.14 -0.88
CA THR A 128 10.10 30.31 0.27
C THR A 128 8.78 30.77 0.90
N ARG A 129 8.53 32.09 0.96
CA ARG A 129 7.27 32.68 1.41
C ARG A 129 6.10 32.39 0.48
N ALA A 130 6.32 32.38 -0.84
CA ALA A 130 5.28 32.01 -1.79
C ALA A 130 4.89 30.53 -1.63
N VAL A 131 5.88 29.65 -1.48
CA VAL A 131 5.65 28.21 -1.20
C VAL A 131 4.91 28.02 0.12
N ALA A 132 5.32 28.71 1.19
CA ALA A 132 4.65 28.61 2.49
C ALA A 132 3.18 29.02 2.44
N ARG A 133 2.82 30.07 1.67
CA ARG A 133 1.42 30.46 1.45
C ARG A 133 0.62 29.38 0.72
N GLU A 134 1.24 28.75 -0.28
CA GLU A 134 0.61 27.68 -1.04
C GLU A 134 0.39 26.43 -0.18
N LEU A 135 1.39 26.02 0.61
CA LEU A 135 1.27 24.90 1.55
C LEU A 135 0.22 25.15 2.64
N ALA A 136 -0.02 26.40 3.01
CA ALA A 136 -1.06 26.75 3.99
C ALA A 136 -2.49 26.43 3.51
N LEU A 137 -2.72 26.23 2.21
CA LEU A 137 -4.02 25.83 1.66
C LEU A 137 -4.53 24.51 2.23
N LEU A 138 -3.65 23.60 2.66
CA LEU A 138 -4.01 22.35 3.32
C LEU A 138 -4.90 22.57 4.54
N ARG A 139 -4.67 23.65 5.30
CA ARG A 139 -5.48 24.00 6.48
C ARG A 139 -6.93 24.34 6.14
N THR A 140 -7.20 24.60 4.87
CA THR A 140 -8.54 24.89 4.33
C THR A 140 -9.12 23.72 3.54
N GLY A 141 -8.49 22.54 3.59
CA GLY A 141 -8.90 21.36 2.84
C GLY A 141 -8.55 21.40 1.34
N GLN A 142 -7.79 22.40 0.90
CA GLN A 142 -7.36 22.54 -0.50
C GLN A 142 -5.96 21.94 -0.70
N GLU A 143 -5.81 21.12 -1.73
CA GLU A 143 -4.51 20.55 -2.11
C GLU A 143 -3.59 21.62 -2.71
N PRO A 144 -2.38 21.84 -2.15
CA PRO A 144 -1.41 22.79 -2.70
C PRO A 144 -1.03 22.44 -4.14
N TYR A 145 -0.98 23.46 -5.00
CA TYR A 145 -0.62 23.34 -6.41
C TYR A 145 -1.55 22.48 -7.27
N ALA A 146 -2.73 22.07 -6.78
CA ALA A 146 -3.68 21.27 -7.56
C ALA A 146 -4.16 21.95 -8.86
N ARG A 147 -4.03 23.28 -8.95
CA ARG A 147 -4.38 24.08 -10.13
C ARG A 147 -3.31 24.07 -11.24
N LEU A 148 -2.11 23.54 -10.97
CA LEU A 148 -1.04 23.50 -11.97
C LEU A 148 -1.22 22.30 -12.89
N THR A 149 -1.19 22.56 -14.19
CA THR A 149 -1.17 21.51 -15.22
C THR A 149 0.27 21.33 -15.70
N PRO A 150 0.85 20.12 -15.62
CA PRO A 150 2.20 19.89 -16.13
C PRO A 150 2.22 20.01 -17.65
N PRO A 151 3.35 20.43 -18.25
CA PRO A 151 3.50 20.39 -19.71
C PRO A 151 3.41 18.94 -20.22
N ALA A 152 3.07 18.77 -21.50
CA ALA A 152 2.91 17.45 -22.13
C ALA A 152 4.18 16.58 -22.00
N GLU A 153 5.34 17.22 -22.03
CA GLU A 153 6.65 16.62 -21.80
C GLU A 153 7.40 17.38 -20.70
N VAL A 154 7.88 16.64 -19.70
CA VAL A 154 8.72 17.16 -18.63
C VAL A 154 10.12 16.57 -18.83
N PRO A 155 11.13 17.34 -19.26
CA PRO A 155 12.46 16.80 -19.47
C PRO A 155 13.14 16.48 -18.14
N ALA A 156 14.21 15.69 -18.22
CA ALA A 156 15.05 15.41 -17.07
C ALA A 156 15.70 16.68 -16.52
N MET A 157 15.95 16.70 -15.21
CA MET A 157 16.73 17.74 -14.57
C MET A 157 18.16 17.72 -15.14
N SER A 158 18.60 18.85 -15.70
CA SER A 158 19.94 19.01 -16.26
C SER A 158 20.99 19.15 -15.16
N GLU A 159 22.25 18.87 -15.49
CA GLU A 159 23.36 18.99 -14.54
C GLU A 159 23.50 20.41 -13.96
N ALA A 160 23.35 21.44 -14.82
CA ALA A 160 23.37 22.83 -14.39
C ALA A 160 22.28 23.15 -13.35
N GLU A 161 21.07 22.60 -13.54
CA GLU A 161 19.98 22.73 -12.56
C GLU A 161 20.34 22.03 -11.24
N ARG A 162 20.94 20.82 -11.28
CA ARG A 162 21.36 20.11 -10.05
C ARG A 162 22.42 20.88 -9.27
N VAL A 163 23.45 21.39 -9.97
CA VAL A 163 24.53 22.18 -9.36
C VAL A 163 23.97 23.43 -8.70
N ARG A 164 23.06 24.15 -9.38
CA ARG A 164 22.43 25.35 -8.83
C ARG A 164 21.58 25.03 -7.60
N ILE A 165 20.75 23.98 -7.64
CA ILE A 165 19.92 23.57 -6.49
C ILE A 165 20.81 23.16 -5.31
N THR A 166 21.89 22.42 -5.58
CA THR A 166 22.88 22.01 -4.56
C THR A 166 23.50 23.23 -3.88
N ALA A 167 23.91 24.24 -4.66
CA ALA A 167 24.49 25.47 -4.12
C ALA A 167 23.50 26.29 -3.27
N ASP A 168 22.24 26.43 -3.70
CA ASP A 168 21.19 27.14 -2.93
C ASP A 168 20.91 26.41 -1.61
N LEU A 169 20.78 25.08 -1.64
CA LEU A 169 20.55 24.25 -0.45
C LEU A 169 21.76 24.23 0.50
N ALA A 170 23.00 24.25 -0.01
CA ALA A 170 24.20 24.30 0.82
C ALA A 170 24.36 25.64 1.55
N ALA A 171 23.81 26.72 0.99
CA ALA A 171 23.76 28.03 1.63
C ALA A 171 22.55 28.21 2.57
N ASP A 172 21.67 27.22 2.69
CA ASP A 172 20.46 27.28 3.51
C ASP A 172 20.77 27.07 5.00
N THR A 173 20.70 28.17 5.76
CA THR A 173 21.00 28.16 7.20
C THR A 173 19.99 27.37 8.00
N GLU A 174 18.71 27.40 7.63
CA GLU A 174 17.65 26.66 8.32
C GLU A 174 17.84 25.15 8.12
N LEU A 175 18.18 24.71 6.91
CA LEU A 175 18.49 23.31 6.64
C LEU A 175 19.74 22.84 7.42
N ALA A 176 20.77 23.69 7.50
CA ALA A 176 21.95 23.41 8.30
C ALA A 176 21.66 23.33 9.82
N GLU A 177 20.72 24.16 10.33
CA GLU A 177 20.23 24.09 11.70
C GLU A 177 19.52 22.76 11.99
N ARG A 178 18.61 22.34 11.12
CA ARG A 178 17.91 21.06 11.26
C ARG A 178 18.88 19.88 11.27
N ASN A 179 19.90 19.91 10.40
CA ASN A 179 20.94 18.88 10.40
C ASN A 179 21.70 18.83 11.73
N ARG A 180 22.09 20.00 12.27
CA ARG A 180 22.76 20.10 13.57
C ARG A 180 21.92 19.57 14.73
N GLU A 181 20.62 19.84 14.74
CA GLU A 181 19.70 19.32 15.76
C GLU A 181 19.65 17.79 15.74
N ILE A 182 19.53 17.19 14.54
CA ILE A 182 19.49 15.74 14.35
C ILE A 182 20.81 15.11 14.82
N VAL A 183 21.94 15.53 14.25
CA VAL A 183 23.26 14.98 14.58
C VAL A 183 23.57 15.17 16.07
N GLY A 184 23.30 16.35 16.61
CA GLY A 184 23.48 16.64 18.03
C GLY A 184 22.64 15.74 18.94
N SER A 185 21.43 15.35 18.53
CA SER A 185 20.58 14.43 19.31
C SER A 185 21.17 13.02 19.39
N VAL A 186 21.82 12.55 18.32
CA VAL A 186 22.50 11.25 18.28
C VAL A 186 23.73 11.27 19.18
N LEU A 187 24.56 12.30 19.06
CA LEU A 187 25.79 12.45 19.85
C LEU A 187 25.51 12.54 21.36
N ARG A 188 24.41 13.20 21.77
CA ARG A 188 23.97 13.24 23.18
C ARG A 188 23.43 11.90 23.69
N SER A 189 22.97 11.03 22.79
CA SER A 189 22.33 9.75 23.11
C SER A 189 23.30 8.58 23.16
N ALA A 190 24.56 8.76 22.74
CA ALA A 190 25.60 7.73 22.86
C ALA A 190 25.99 7.57 24.34
N PRO A 191 26.14 6.34 24.87
CA PRO A 191 26.51 6.15 26.27
C PRO A 191 27.86 6.80 26.54
N ALA A 192 27.89 7.78 27.45
CA ALA A 192 29.14 8.20 28.07
C ALA A 192 29.73 6.97 28.77
N THR A 193 30.97 6.64 28.45
CA THR A 193 31.73 5.62 29.17
C THR A 193 31.91 6.08 30.61
N THR A 194 31.00 5.70 31.52
CA THR A 194 31.25 5.43 32.94
C THR A 194 29.97 4.93 33.62
N ALA A 195 30.15 3.96 34.50
CA ALA A 195 29.11 3.18 35.12
C ALA A 195 28.10 4.00 35.95
N ALA A 196 26.83 3.96 35.55
CA ALA A 196 25.69 3.91 36.47
C ALA A 196 24.57 3.15 35.75
N ARG A 197 24.12 2.05 36.36
CA ARG A 197 22.94 1.30 35.92
C ARG A 197 21.70 2.15 36.21
N ASP A 198 21.09 2.73 35.19
CA ASP A 198 19.69 3.16 35.27
C ASP A 198 18.78 2.02 34.81
N ILE A 199 17.75 1.80 35.61
CA ILE A 199 16.88 0.62 35.66
C ILE A 199 15.65 0.76 34.73
N ASP A 200 15.63 1.76 33.85
CA ASP A 200 14.54 1.96 32.89
C ASP A 200 15.12 2.07 31.47
N GLY A 201 14.90 1.03 30.66
CA GLY A 201 15.51 0.81 29.35
C GLY A 201 14.99 1.72 28.23
N GLY A 202 14.91 3.02 28.46
CA GLY A 202 14.56 4.02 27.45
C GLY A 202 15.78 4.38 26.60
N ARG A 203 15.82 3.94 25.33
CA ARG A 203 16.71 4.57 24.32
C ARG A 203 16.43 6.07 24.33
N ALA A 204 17.48 6.90 24.47
CA ALA A 204 17.34 8.34 24.38
C ALA A 204 16.69 8.73 23.04
N ALA A 205 15.67 9.59 23.08
CA ALA A 205 14.85 9.95 21.93
C ALA A 205 15.67 10.77 20.93
N VAL A 206 15.88 10.22 19.72
CA VAL A 206 16.42 10.96 18.58
C VAL A 206 15.42 12.08 18.21
N ALA A 207 15.92 13.25 17.79
CA ALA A 207 15.09 14.42 17.52
C ALA A 207 14.17 14.31 16.28
N THR A 208 14.19 13.17 15.58
CA THR A 208 13.44 12.92 14.35
C THR A 208 13.07 11.44 14.23
N LEU A 209 11.95 11.18 13.55
CA LEU A 209 11.50 9.88 13.09
C LEU A 209 12.09 9.51 11.72
N MET A 210 13.13 10.17 11.24
CA MET A 210 13.91 9.67 10.10
C MET A 210 14.35 8.23 10.34
N SER A 211 14.53 7.48 9.25
CA SER A 211 14.97 6.10 9.29
C SER A 211 16.30 6.02 10.04
N PRO A 212 16.50 5.04 10.95
CA PRO A 212 17.72 4.95 11.75
C PRO A 212 19.00 4.98 10.92
N ASP A 213 19.02 4.29 9.78
CA ASP A 213 20.17 4.26 8.87
C ASP A 213 20.46 5.65 8.27
N THR A 214 19.42 6.41 7.93
CA THR A 214 19.59 7.79 7.44
C THR A 214 20.16 8.70 8.52
N VAL A 215 19.69 8.56 9.76
CA VAL A 215 20.24 9.32 10.90
C VAL A 215 21.70 8.94 11.16
N ALA A 216 22.03 7.65 11.08
CA ALA A 216 23.39 7.15 11.25
C ALA A 216 24.34 7.67 10.16
N GLU A 217 23.91 7.69 8.90
CA GLU A 217 24.70 8.26 7.80
C GLU A 217 24.97 9.77 8.00
N LEU A 218 23.97 10.54 8.44
CA LEU A 218 24.11 11.98 8.73
C LEU A 218 25.09 12.24 9.89
N ALA A 219 25.05 11.41 10.93
CA ALA A 219 25.98 11.50 12.05
C ALA A 219 27.42 11.13 11.63
N ALA A 220 27.58 10.07 10.83
CA ALA A 220 28.88 9.62 10.34
C ALA A 220 29.57 10.66 9.44
N GLU A 221 28.82 11.34 8.56
CA GLU A 221 29.36 12.43 7.72
C GLU A 221 29.99 13.55 8.57
N THR A 222 29.41 13.81 9.74
CA THR A 222 29.92 14.83 10.67
C THR A 222 31.20 14.38 11.38
N ALA A 223 31.29 13.11 11.79
CA ALA A 223 32.50 12.55 12.42
C ALA A 223 33.71 12.57 11.45
N ASP A 224 33.49 12.28 10.17
CA ASP A 224 34.53 12.38 9.13
C ASP A 224 34.95 13.83 8.85
N ALA A 225 34.07 14.80 9.14
CA ALA A 225 34.37 16.23 9.06
C ALA A 225 35.09 16.76 10.32
N GLU A 226 34.89 16.18 11.51
CA GLU A 226 35.55 16.60 12.76
C GLU A 226 37.08 16.43 12.72
N ASN A 227 37.60 15.46 11.96
CA ASN A 227 39.04 15.36 11.64
C ASN A 227 39.56 16.55 10.81
N ARG A 228 38.67 17.43 10.32
CA ARG A 228 38.93 18.65 9.56
C ARG A 228 38.14 19.84 10.13
N ARG A 229 38.28 20.11 11.44
CA ARG A 229 37.65 21.22 12.22
C ARG A 229 36.14 21.08 12.42
N ALA A 230 35.70 21.50 13.61
CA ALA A 230 34.36 21.32 14.21
C ALA A 230 33.20 22.07 13.51
N VAL A 231 32.96 21.82 12.23
CA VAL A 231 31.78 22.32 11.50
C VAL A 231 30.92 21.14 11.09
N VAL A 232 29.69 21.08 11.61
CA VAL A 232 28.67 20.12 11.14
C VAL A 232 28.35 20.44 9.68
N THR A 233 28.72 19.53 8.78
CA THR A 233 28.40 19.63 7.35
C THR A 233 26.96 19.17 7.10
N SER A 234 26.26 19.83 6.19
CA SER A 234 24.93 19.44 5.71
C SER A 234 24.96 18.76 4.33
N ALA A 235 26.14 18.40 3.84
CA ALA A 235 26.33 17.94 2.46
C ALA A 235 25.51 16.70 2.11
N LEU A 236 25.41 15.70 3.00
CA LEU A 236 24.58 14.52 2.77
C LEU A 236 23.10 14.87 2.75
N LEU A 237 22.62 15.69 3.68
CA LEU A 237 21.24 16.15 3.72
C LEU A 237 20.88 16.91 2.44
N VAL A 238 21.76 17.79 1.97
CA VAL A 238 21.63 18.50 0.70
C VAL A 238 21.57 17.52 -0.47
N ARG A 239 22.52 16.58 -0.56
CA ARG A 239 22.58 15.56 -1.63
C ARG A 239 21.30 14.72 -1.69
N LYS A 240 20.81 14.25 -0.54
CA LYS A 240 19.55 13.51 -0.43
C LYS A 240 18.37 14.38 -0.86
N THR A 241 18.32 15.65 -0.45
CA THR A 241 17.28 16.60 -0.88
C THR A 241 17.26 16.82 -2.40
N VAL A 242 18.43 16.96 -3.05
CA VAL A 242 18.55 17.06 -4.52
C VAL A 242 18.07 15.78 -5.21
N ARG A 243 18.33 14.61 -4.60
CA ARG A 243 17.82 13.32 -5.09
C ARG A 243 16.30 13.28 -5.03
N VAL A 244 15.68 13.76 -3.94
CA VAL A 244 14.21 13.88 -3.84
C VAL A 244 13.66 14.79 -4.94
N VAL A 245 14.24 15.98 -5.17
CA VAL A 245 13.81 16.86 -6.27
C VAL A 245 13.91 16.14 -7.62
N SER A 246 15.02 15.42 -7.85
CA SER A 246 15.22 14.63 -9.08
C SER A 246 14.16 13.55 -9.26
N ALA A 247 13.79 12.86 -8.17
CA ALA A 247 12.79 11.81 -8.17
C ALA A 247 11.38 12.36 -8.46
N VAL A 248 11.02 13.51 -7.87
CA VAL A 248 9.76 14.21 -8.17
C VAL A 248 9.69 14.58 -9.66
N VAL A 249 10.74 15.19 -10.21
CA VAL A 249 10.81 15.54 -11.65
C VAL A 249 10.70 14.29 -12.53
N ALA A 250 11.34 13.18 -12.12
CA ALA A 250 11.25 11.92 -12.83
C ALA A 250 9.81 11.37 -12.84
N ARG A 251 9.07 11.46 -11.72
CA ARG A 251 7.67 11.01 -11.66
C ARG A 251 6.74 11.79 -12.58
N PHE A 252 6.91 13.11 -12.67
CA PHE A 252 6.18 13.91 -13.66
C PHE A 252 6.56 13.56 -15.10
N ARG A 253 7.84 13.31 -15.38
CA ARG A 253 8.31 12.86 -16.71
C ARG A 253 7.71 11.51 -17.10
N HIS A 254 7.62 10.59 -16.15
CA HIS A 254 7.09 9.24 -16.36
C HIS A 254 5.57 9.16 -16.13
N ARG A 255 4.88 10.28 -15.85
CA ARG A 255 3.44 10.36 -15.58
C ARG A 255 2.97 9.44 -14.43
N THR A 256 3.87 9.16 -13.49
CA THR A 256 3.62 8.38 -12.28
C THR A 256 3.47 9.26 -11.03
N ASP A 257 3.41 10.58 -11.20
CA ASP A 257 3.13 11.54 -10.12
C ASP A 257 1.69 11.42 -9.61
N HIS A 258 1.44 11.91 -8.39
CA HIS A 258 0.15 11.94 -7.70
C HIS A 258 -0.39 13.38 -7.55
N GLY A 259 0.08 14.30 -8.40
CA GLY A 259 0.05 15.74 -8.15
C GLY A 259 1.30 16.20 -7.41
N LEU A 260 1.63 17.50 -7.52
CA LEU A 260 2.92 18.02 -7.04
C LEU A 260 3.10 17.82 -5.53
N TYR A 261 2.12 18.23 -4.72
CA TYR A 261 2.23 18.14 -3.27
C TYR A 261 2.33 16.67 -2.78
N PRO A 262 1.40 15.76 -3.13
CA PRO A 262 1.50 14.36 -2.69
C PRO A 262 2.80 13.70 -3.14
N THR A 263 3.22 13.93 -4.38
CA THR A 263 4.48 13.37 -4.92
C THR A 263 5.69 13.84 -4.11
N VAL A 264 5.76 15.13 -3.75
CA VAL A 264 6.87 15.63 -2.93
C VAL A 264 6.86 14.98 -1.54
N VAL A 265 5.70 14.89 -0.89
CA VAL A 265 5.57 14.21 0.40
C VAL A 265 6.08 12.78 0.30
N GLU A 266 5.60 12.03 -0.70
CA GLU A 266 5.98 10.63 -0.93
C GLU A 266 7.49 10.44 -1.13
N GLU A 267 8.12 11.26 -1.98
CA GLU A 267 9.56 11.14 -2.24
C GLU A 267 10.42 11.55 -1.03
N ILE A 268 9.97 12.50 -0.19
CA ILE A 268 10.64 12.79 1.09
C ILE A 268 10.52 11.59 2.03
N LEU A 269 9.33 11.00 2.16
CA LEU A 269 9.13 9.83 3.02
C LEU A 269 9.98 8.65 2.55
N ARG A 270 10.10 8.44 1.24
CA ARG A 270 10.93 7.39 0.64
C ARG A 270 12.42 7.55 0.91
N GLU A 271 12.95 8.77 0.78
CA GLU A 271 14.38 9.02 0.96
C GLU A 271 14.80 9.07 2.42
N PHE A 272 13.92 9.54 3.32
CA PHE A 272 14.29 9.85 4.71
C PHE A 272 13.57 9.00 5.76
N TYR A 273 12.33 8.55 5.54
CA TYR A 273 11.45 8.00 6.59
C TYR A 273 10.99 6.55 6.33
N LEU A 274 11.53 5.89 5.31
CA LEU A 274 11.07 4.60 4.80
C LEU A 274 10.86 3.51 5.87
N ALA A 275 11.76 3.41 6.85
CA ALA A 275 11.65 2.44 7.94
C ALA A 275 10.46 2.71 8.87
N ASN A 276 10.11 3.99 9.05
CA ASN A 276 9.09 4.46 9.99
C ASN A 276 7.73 4.73 9.35
N VAL A 277 7.62 4.66 8.02
CA VAL A 277 6.35 4.80 7.28
C VAL A 277 5.70 3.47 6.90
N GLY A 278 6.07 2.36 7.56
CA GLY A 278 5.34 1.10 7.46
C GLY A 278 5.69 0.20 6.27
N ALA A 279 6.74 0.48 5.50
CA ALA A 279 7.12 -0.36 4.36
C ALA A 279 7.49 -1.80 4.77
N ALA A 280 8.23 -1.97 5.86
CA ALA A 280 8.55 -3.31 6.38
C ALA A 280 7.30 -4.08 6.84
N VAL A 281 6.33 -3.36 7.41
CA VAL A 281 5.03 -3.92 7.84
C VAL A 281 4.21 -4.36 6.63
N TRP A 282 4.15 -3.53 5.58
CA TRP A 282 3.52 -3.86 4.30
C TRP A 282 4.11 -5.12 3.67
N ASP A 283 5.44 -5.21 3.59
CA ASP A 283 6.12 -6.38 3.02
C ASP A 283 5.91 -7.64 3.88
N ALA A 284 5.95 -7.51 5.22
CA ALA A 284 5.68 -8.62 6.13
C ALA A 284 4.23 -9.13 6.00
N MET A 285 3.26 -8.22 5.86
CA MET A 285 1.87 -8.56 5.61
C MET A 285 1.70 -9.35 4.32
N LYS A 286 2.29 -8.88 3.20
CA LYS A 286 2.24 -9.62 1.93
C LYS A 286 2.87 -11.00 2.06
N ARG A 287 4.04 -11.10 2.71
CA ARG A 287 4.71 -12.39 2.98
C ARG A 287 3.84 -13.34 3.80
N GLN A 288 3.15 -12.84 4.83
CA GLN A 288 2.28 -13.66 5.68
C GLN A 288 1.17 -14.37 4.87
N THR A 289 0.62 -13.70 3.85
CA THR A 289 -0.39 -14.29 2.97
C THR A 289 0.15 -15.41 2.08
N ALA A 290 1.45 -15.40 1.75
CA ALA A 290 2.10 -16.50 1.05
C ALA A 290 2.53 -17.61 2.03
N ASP A 291 3.11 -17.21 3.16
CA ASP A 291 3.60 -18.12 4.19
C ASP A 291 2.48 -19.05 4.68
N THR A 292 1.26 -18.56 4.85
CA THR A 292 0.15 -19.39 5.35
C THR A 292 -0.14 -20.65 4.53
N PHE A 293 0.30 -20.72 3.26
CA PHE A 293 0.14 -21.88 2.37
C PHE A 293 1.39 -22.77 2.26
N ALA A 294 2.55 -22.28 2.69
CA ALA A 294 3.81 -23.03 2.58
C ALA A 294 3.83 -24.25 3.50
N ALA A 295 4.43 -25.34 3.00
CA ALA A 295 4.69 -26.53 3.80
C ALA A 295 5.64 -26.20 4.96
N ALA A 296 5.30 -26.64 6.17
CA ALA A 296 6.09 -26.42 7.37
C ALA A 296 5.88 -27.54 8.39
N ALA A 297 6.79 -27.66 9.36
CA ALA A 297 6.66 -28.63 10.44
C ALA A 297 5.47 -28.33 11.37
N GLU A 298 5.21 -27.04 11.61
CA GLU A 298 4.02 -26.58 12.35
C GLU A 298 2.87 -26.27 11.38
N PRO A 299 1.60 -26.57 11.75
CA PRO A 299 0.45 -26.25 10.93
C PRO A 299 0.33 -24.75 10.62
N ARG A 300 0.19 -24.43 9.33
CA ARG A 300 -0.14 -23.09 8.85
C ARG A 300 -1.61 -23.03 8.43
N ALA A 301 -2.27 -21.92 8.75
CA ALA A 301 -3.73 -21.85 8.71
C ALA A 301 -4.32 -22.10 7.31
N GLY A 302 -3.81 -21.42 6.28
CA GLY A 302 -4.24 -21.59 4.89
C GLY A 302 -3.92 -22.98 4.35
N HIS A 303 -2.72 -23.48 4.60
CA HIS A 303 -2.29 -24.82 4.19
C HIS A 303 -3.18 -25.91 4.78
N TYR A 304 -3.38 -25.88 6.11
CA TYR A 304 -4.20 -26.86 6.82
C TYR A 304 -5.68 -26.78 6.39
N PHE A 305 -6.20 -25.57 6.20
CA PHE A 305 -7.55 -25.40 5.65
C PHE A 305 -7.68 -26.03 4.26
N LEU A 306 -6.74 -25.77 3.34
CA LEU A 306 -6.79 -26.32 1.98
C LEU A 306 -6.62 -27.85 1.97
N ASP A 307 -5.81 -28.42 2.86
CA ASP A 307 -5.72 -29.89 3.01
C ASP A 307 -7.07 -30.49 3.38
N ARG A 308 -7.77 -29.90 4.35
CA ARG A 308 -9.07 -30.37 4.81
C ARG A 308 -10.15 -30.13 3.77
N PHE A 309 -10.14 -28.96 3.14
CA PHE A 309 -11.08 -28.61 2.09
C PHE A 309 -10.90 -29.50 0.85
N GLY A 310 -9.67 -29.77 0.43
CA GLY A 310 -9.36 -30.70 -0.66
C GLY A 310 -9.91 -32.10 -0.41
N ARG A 311 -9.75 -32.64 0.81
CA ARG A 311 -10.34 -33.94 1.20
C ARG A 311 -11.87 -33.92 1.23
N LEU A 312 -12.47 -32.82 1.70
CA LEU A 312 -13.92 -32.65 1.65
C LEU A 312 -14.41 -32.69 0.20
N LEU A 313 -13.71 -31.99 -0.70
CA LEU A 313 -13.98 -32.08 -2.12
C LEU A 313 -13.82 -33.53 -2.59
N ALA A 314 -12.68 -34.18 -2.39
CA ALA A 314 -12.47 -35.58 -2.79
C ALA A 314 -13.58 -36.56 -2.33
N SER A 315 -14.25 -36.29 -1.20
CA SER A 315 -15.39 -37.09 -0.71
C SER A 315 -16.69 -36.99 -1.53
N GLY A 316 -16.74 -36.12 -2.54
CA GLY A 316 -17.89 -35.88 -3.41
C GLY A 316 -18.63 -34.59 -3.13
N SER A 317 -18.29 -33.86 -2.06
CA SER A 317 -18.87 -32.53 -1.83
C SER A 317 -18.34 -31.54 -2.88
N ARG A 318 -19.23 -30.79 -3.52
CA ARG A 318 -18.90 -29.87 -4.63
C ARG A 318 -19.65 -28.53 -4.47
N PRO A 319 -19.40 -27.76 -3.41
CA PRO A 319 -20.00 -26.43 -3.27
C PRO A 319 -19.52 -25.51 -4.41
N ARG A 320 -20.39 -24.59 -4.80
CA ARG A 320 -19.97 -23.41 -5.57
C ARG A 320 -19.17 -22.48 -4.65
N VAL A 321 -17.91 -22.23 -4.99
CA VAL A 321 -17.00 -21.44 -4.15
C VAL A 321 -16.82 -20.03 -4.72
N THR A 322 -17.07 -19.02 -3.90
CA THR A 322 -16.75 -17.62 -4.18
C THR A 322 -15.63 -17.15 -3.27
N LEU A 323 -14.58 -16.55 -3.83
CA LEU A 323 -13.53 -15.87 -3.08
C LEU A 323 -13.84 -14.38 -3.04
N VAL A 324 -13.81 -13.76 -1.87
CA VAL A 324 -13.98 -12.30 -1.70
C VAL A 324 -12.75 -11.75 -1.02
N GLY A 325 -12.06 -10.78 -1.63
CA GLY A 325 -10.85 -10.19 -1.07
C GLY A 325 -10.96 -8.68 -0.98
N HIS A 326 -10.91 -8.12 0.23
CA HIS A 326 -10.79 -6.67 0.43
C HIS A 326 -9.33 -6.25 0.47
N SER A 327 -8.96 -5.12 -0.13
CA SER A 327 -7.61 -4.54 -0.02
C SER A 327 -6.50 -5.58 -0.27
N ALA A 328 -5.66 -5.90 0.74
CA ALA A 328 -4.58 -6.87 0.62
C ALA A 328 -5.07 -8.33 0.59
N GLY A 329 -6.36 -8.59 0.87
CA GLY A 329 -7.02 -9.86 0.59
C GLY A 329 -6.96 -10.27 -0.89
N ALA A 330 -6.78 -9.31 -1.82
CA ALA A 330 -6.45 -9.63 -3.20
C ALA A 330 -5.09 -10.31 -3.36
N VAL A 331 -4.09 -9.93 -2.54
CA VAL A 331 -2.78 -10.61 -2.48
C VAL A 331 -2.96 -12.04 -1.97
N PHE A 332 -3.76 -12.20 -0.89
CA PHE A 332 -4.07 -13.49 -0.30
C PHE A 332 -4.76 -14.43 -1.30
N ILE A 333 -5.77 -13.94 -2.03
CA ILE A 333 -6.45 -14.73 -3.07
C ILE A 333 -5.46 -15.18 -4.14
N GLY A 334 -4.56 -14.30 -4.61
CA GLY A 334 -3.58 -14.72 -5.63
C GLY A 334 -2.61 -15.79 -5.12
N ASN A 335 -2.21 -15.73 -3.85
CA ASN A 335 -1.39 -16.76 -3.22
C ASN A 335 -2.18 -18.08 -3.05
N LEU A 336 -3.45 -18.00 -2.68
CA LEU A 336 -4.35 -19.16 -2.63
C LEU A 336 -4.47 -19.83 -4.01
N LEU A 337 -4.76 -19.06 -5.07
CA LEU A 337 -4.88 -19.58 -6.44
C LEU A 337 -3.57 -20.20 -6.92
N THR A 338 -2.42 -19.62 -6.52
CA THR A 338 -1.10 -20.19 -6.82
C THR A 338 -0.91 -21.54 -6.13
N ASP A 339 -1.31 -21.67 -4.87
CA ASP A 339 -1.22 -22.93 -4.13
C ASP A 339 -2.20 -23.98 -4.67
N LEU A 340 -3.42 -23.60 -5.05
CA LEU A 340 -4.38 -24.52 -5.70
C LEU A 340 -3.81 -25.12 -6.99
N ALA A 341 -3.20 -24.30 -7.85
CA ALA A 341 -2.55 -24.79 -9.07
C ALA A 341 -1.36 -25.72 -8.76
N ARG A 342 -0.56 -25.40 -7.74
CA ARG A 342 0.56 -26.25 -7.28
C ARG A 342 0.05 -27.61 -6.82
N ARG A 343 -1.00 -27.64 -6.00
CA ARG A 343 -1.63 -28.85 -5.47
C ARG A 343 -2.22 -29.71 -6.58
N ARG A 344 -2.92 -29.10 -7.54
CA ARG A 344 -3.46 -29.80 -8.71
C ARG A 344 -2.39 -30.45 -9.58
N ALA A 345 -1.17 -29.90 -9.60
CA ALA A 345 -0.04 -30.49 -10.31
C ALA A 345 0.62 -31.66 -9.55
N ASP A 346 0.27 -31.87 -8.28
CA ASP A 346 0.76 -32.96 -7.44
C ASP A 346 -0.24 -34.12 -7.47
N ALA A 347 0.17 -35.24 -8.07
CA ALA A 347 -0.71 -36.40 -8.27
C ALA A 347 -1.16 -37.07 -6.97
N ASP A 348 -0.46 -36.80 -5.86
CA ASP A 348 -0.77 -37.33 -4.54
C ASP A 348 -1.63 -36.37 -3.69
N ASP A 349 -1.91 -35.15 -4.17
CA ASP A 349 -2.75 -34.18 -3.45
C ASP A 349 -4.25 -34.53 -3.60
N PRO A 350 -5.05 -34.47 -2.51
CA PRO A 350 -6.47 -34.80 -2.57
C PRO A 350 -7.33 -33.78 -3.33
N LEU A 351 -6.80 -32.63 -3.73
CA LEU A 351 -7.56 -31.62 -4.47
C LEU A 351 -7.98 -32.16 -5.85
N PRO A 352 -9.30 -32.23 -6.15
CA PRO A 352 -9.75 -32.74 -7.45
C PRO A 352 -9.25 -31.90 -8.62
N GLU A 353 -8.77 -32.55 -9.68
CA GLU A 353 -8.27 -31.88 -10.89
C GLU A 353 -9.33 -31.02 -11.60
N ASP A 354 -10.62 -31.34 -11.42
CA ASP A 354 -11.74 -30.61 -12.00
C ASP A 354 -12.23 -29.44 -11.14
N PHE A 355 -11.68 -29.26 -9.94
CA PHE A 355 -12.12 -28.20 -9.03
C PHE A 355 -11.77 -26.81 -9.58
N ARG A 356 -12.78 -25.93 -9.58
CA ARG A 356 -12.68 -24.53 -9.97
C ARG A 356 -13.48 -23.66 -9.01
N VAL A 357 -12.98 -22.45 -8.79
CA VAL A 357 -13.69 -21.39 -8.07
C VAL A 357 -14.73 -20.78 -9.02
N GLN A 358 -15.97 -20.58 -8.57
CA GLN A 358 -16.99 -19.94 -9.41
C GLN A 358 -16.67 -18.46 -9.62
N ASP A 359 -16.37 -17.75 -8.53
CA ASP A 359 -16.23 -16.31 -8.51
C ASP A 359 -15.02 -15.84 -7.73
N VAL A 360 -14.30 -14.88 -8.29
CA VAL A 360 -13.32 -14.06 -7.58
C VAL A 360 -13.84 -12.63 -7.53
N VAL A 361 -14.18 -12.15 -6.33
CA VAL A 361 -14.64 -10.79 -6.08
C VAL A 361 -13.57 -10.01 -5.32
N LEU A 362 -13.11 -8.90 -5.89
CA LEU A 362 -12.10 -8.03 -5.30
C LEU A 362 -12.73 -6.71 -4.90
N LEU A 363 -12.51 -6.29 -3.67
CA LEU A 363 -13.03 -5.05 -3.08
C LEU A 363 -11.84 -4.11 -2.82
N ALA A 364 -11.70 -3.05 -3.62
CA ALA A 364 -10.58 -2.11 -3.60
C ALA A 364 -9.20 -2.81 -3.51
N PRO A 365 -8.81 -3.64 -4.51
CA PRO A 365 -7.63 -4.50 -4.37
C PRO A 365 -6.32 -3.71 -4.24
N ALA A 366 -5.62 -3.92 -3.12
CA ALA A 366 -4.32 -3.34 -2.84
C ALA A 366 -3.20 -4.33 -3.24
N CYS A 367 -3.15 -4.68 -4.53
CA CYS A 367 -2.12 -5.52 -5.11
C CYS A 367 -1.55 -4.88 -6.37
N THR A 368 -0.33 -5.26 -6.74
CA THR A 368 0.31 -4.74 -7.96
C THR A 368 -0.42 -5.25 -9.20
N VAL A 369 -0.30 -4.50 -10.30
CA VAL A 369 -0.82 -4.92 -11.61
C VAL A 369 -0.28 -6.30 -12.01
N GLY A 370 1.00 -6.57 -11.76
CA GLY A 370 1.60 -7.88 -12.05
C GLY A 370 0.99 -9.02 -11.25
N HIS A 371 0.66 -8.79 -9.98
CA HIS A 371 -0.02 -9.79 -9.13
C HIS A 371 -1.39 -10.16 -9.71
N LEU A 372 -2.23 -9.17 -10.03
CA LEU A 372 -3.56 -9.44 -10.58
C LEU A 372 -3.50 -10.01 -12.01
N ALA A 373 -2.57 -9.56 -12.85
CA ALA A 373 -2.35 -10.12 -14.18
C ALA A 373 -1.98 -11.61 -14.09
N GLY A 374 -1.12 -12.00 -13.13
CA GLY A 374 -0.79 -13.39 -12.84
C GLY A 374 -2.01 -14.24 -12.48
N MET A 375 -2.93 -13.70 -11.66
CA MET A 375 -4.20 -14.37 -11.35
C MET A 375 -5.06 -14.54 -12.60
N VAL A 376 -5.26 -13.47 -13.37
CA VAL A 376 -6.11 -13.44 -14.56
C VAL A 376 -5.65 -14.45 -15.63
N ARG A 377 -4.34 -14.61 -15.83
CA ARG A 377 -3.79 -15.60 -16.77
C ARG A 377 -4.17 -17.04 -16.44
N ARG A 378 -4.56 -17.32 -15.19
CA ARG A 378 -5.01 -18.64 -14.74
C ARG A 378 -6.53 -18.79 -14.67
N GLN A 379 -7.32 -17.83 -15.16
CA GLN A 379 -8.79 -17.94 -15.13
C GLN A 379 -9.27 -19.25 -15.77
N THR A 380 -8.84 -19.54 -17.00
CA THR A 380 -9.29 -20.74 -17.72
C THR A 380 -8.94 -22.04 -17.02
N GLU A 381 -8.02 -22.01 -16.05
CA GLU A 381 -7.65 -23.15 -15.23
C GLU A 381 -8.39 -23.18 -13.88
N LEU A 382 -8.53 -22.03 -13.21
CA LEU A 382 -8.84 -21.96 -11.78
C LEU A 382 -10.18 -21.33 -11.41
N PHE A 383 -10.73 -20.41 -12.22
CA PHE A 383 -11.98 -19.73 -11.85
C PHE A 383 -12.84 -19.27 -13.02
N ASP A 384 -14.15 -19.12 -12.82
CA ASP A 384 -15.07 -18.83 -13.92
C ASP A 384 -15.27 -17.34 -14.15
N ARG A 385 -15.47 -16.56 -13.08
CA ARG A 385 -15.74 -15.12 -13.18
C ARG A 385 -14.84 -14.30 -12.25
N LEU A 386 -14.54 -13.08 -12.68
CA LEU A 386 -13.90 -12.07 -11.83
C LEU A 386 -14.75 -10.80 -11.80
N ARG A 387 -14.91 -10.25 -10.61
CA ARG A 387 -15.52 -8.94 -10.37
C ARG A 387 -14.61 -8.10 -9.51
N MET A 388 -14.34 -6.86 -9.92
CA MET A 388 -13.58 -5.89 -9.15
C MET A 388 -14.44 -4.67 -8.85
N PHE A 389 -14.66 -4.39 -7.57
CA PHE A 389 -15.20 -3.12 -7.08
C PHE A 389 -14.03 -2.22 -6.69
N THR A 390 -13.97 -1.02 -7.25
CA THR A 390 -12.87 -0.06 -7.04
C THR A 390 -13.38 1.35 -7.32
N MET A 391 -12.63 2.40 -6.97
CA MET A 391 -13.04 3.78 -7.17
C MET A 391 -12.62 4.32 -8.55
N THR A 392 -13.44 5.25 -9.06
CA THR A 392 -12.97 6.18 -10.10
C THR A 392 -11.75 6.96 -9.60
N ASP A 393 -10.88 7.40 -10.50
CA ASP A 393 -9.70 8.19 -10.13
C ASP A 393 -10.09 9.47 -9.37
N ALA A 394 -11.21 10.09 -9.77
CA ALA A 394 -11.74 11.26 -9.07
C ALA A 394 -12.12 10.95 -7.61
N ALA A 395 -12.79 9.82 -7.35
CA ALA A 395 -13.13 9.40 -5.99
C ALA A 395 -11.89 8.98 -5.19
N GLU A 396 -10.96 8.25 -5.80
CA GLU A 396 -9.69 7.85 -5.18
C GLU A 396 -8.82 9.06 -4.79
N ARG A 397 -8.83 10.12 -5.60
CA ARG A 397 -8.13 11.38 -5.30
C ARG A 397 -8.80 12.21 -4.23
N ALA A 398 -10.11 12.03 -4.03
CA ALA A 398 -10.89 12.71 -3.01
C ALA A 398 -10.84 12.00 -1.65
N ASP A 399 -10.56 10.69 -1.63
CA ASP A 399 -10.28 9.93 -0.42
C ASP A 399 -8.94 10.39 0.21
N GLN A 400 -8.89 10.45 1.55
CA GLN A 400 -7.76 11.02 2.29
C GLN A 400 -7.30 10.06 3.38
N LEU A 401 -6.08 9.54 3.23
CA LEU A 401 -5.47 8.65 4.23
C LEU A 401 -5.24 9.38 5.56
N VAL A 402 -4.68 10.60 5.51
CA VAL A 402 -4.49 11.47 6.66
C VAL A 402 -5.02 12.86 6.31
N PRO A 403 -6.23 13.21 6.78
CA PRO A 403 -6.86 14.49 6.45
C PRO A 403 -5.94 15.68 6.68
N PHE A 404 -5.95 16.63 5.74
CA PHE A 404 -5.14 17.85 5.73
C PHE A 404 -3.61 17.67 5.65
N LEU A 405 -3.06 16.47 5.80
CA LEU A 405 -1.61 16.23 5.76
C LEU A 405 -1.18 15.43 4.53
N TYR A 406 -1.92 14.38 4.18
CA TYR A 406 -1.73 13.61 2.95
C TYR A 406 -3.09 13.44 2.25
N PRO A 407 -3.42 14.32 1.28
CA PRO A 407 -4.76 14.46 0.69
C PRO A 407 -4.99 13.46 -0.47
N ARG A 408 -4.53 12.22 -0.30
CA ARG A 408 -4.72 11.12 -1.26
C ARG A 408 -5.08 9.84 -0.52
N SER A 409 -5.72 8.91 -1.22
CA SER A 409 -6.14 7.64 -0.66
C SER A 409 -4.98 6.80 -0.15
N LEU A 410 -5.33 5.72 0.54
CA LEU A 410 -4.38 4.68 0.90
C LEU A 410 -3.67 4.09 -0.32
N LEU A 411 -4.37 3.83 -1.44
CA LEU A 411 -3.74 3.20 -2.60
C LEU A 411 -2.71 4.10 -3.27
N TYR A 412 -2.94 5.41 -3.29
CA TYR A 412 -1.91 6.37 -3.70
C TYR A 412 -0.67 6.29 -2.80
N PHE A 413 -0.84 6.18 -1.49
CA PHE A 413 0.27 6.03 -0.55
C PHE A 413 1.01 4.70 -0.74
N VAL A 414 0.28 3.59 -0.89
CA VAL A 414 0.85 2.26 -1.12
C VAL A 414 1.64 2.26 -2.44
N SER A 415 1.05 2.75 -3.53
CA SER A 415 1.67 2.85 -4.85
C SER A 415 2.91 3.75 -4.84
N GLY A 416 2.82 4.89 -4.16
CA GLY A 416 3.79 5.97 -4.18
C GLY A 416 4.83 5.94 -3.07
N VAL A 417 4.70 5.08 -2.05
CA VAL A 417 5.65 4.98 -0.93
C VAL A 417 6.02 3.54 -0.62
N LEU A 418 5.04 2.67 -0.40
CA LEU A 418 5.24 1.37 0.26
C LEU A 418 5.66 0.24 -0.68
N GLU A 419 5.14 0.23 -1.90
CA GLU A 419 5.48 -0.81 -2.86
C GLU A 419 6.95 -0.75 -3.28
N ARG A 420 7.46 -1.94 -3.62
CA ARG A 420 8.83 -2.19 -4.03
C ARG A 420 8.88 -2.68 -5.46
N GLY A 421 9.92 -2.27 -6.18
CA GLY A 421 10.24 -2.87 -7.46
C GLY A 421 10.76 -4.30 -7.31
N PRO A 422 10.96 -5.02 -8.43
CA PRO A 422 11.41 -6.40 -8.43
C PRO A 422 12.76 -6.63 -7.75
N GLU A 423 13.64 -5.63 -7.72
CA GLU A 423 14.96 -5.70 -7.08
C GLU A 423 14.93 -5.24 -5.61
N GLY A 424 13.72 -5.02 -5.07
CA GLY A 424 13.51 -4.51 -3.71
C GLY A 424 13.73 -3.00 -3.60
N GLU A 425 13.95 -2.31 -4.71
CA GLU A 425 14.15 -0.87 -4.77
C GLU A 425 12.85 -0.12 -4.46
N THR A 426 12.99 1.04 -3.84
CA THR A 426 11.86 1.94 -3.63
C THR A 426 11.44 2.55 -4.97
N ALA A 427 10.33 2.08 -5.54
CA ALA A 427 9.83 2.55 -6.83
C ALA A 427 8.32 2.72 -6.81
N VAL A 428 7.79 3.66 -7.60
CA VAL A 428 6.33 3.76 -7.78
C VAL A 428 5.85 2.49 -8.46
N SER A 429 4.83 1.84 -7.88
CA SER A 429 4.28 0.60 -8.43
C SER A 429 2.81 0.77 -8.80
N PRO A 430 2.41 0.46 -10.05
CA PRO A 430 1.01 0.44 -10.44
C PRO A 430 0.21 -0.58 -9.63
N LEU A 431 -0.89 -0.12 -9.02
CA LEU A 431 -1.80 -0.98 -8.27
C LEU A 431 -3.05 -1.30 -9.09
N ALA A 432 -3.45 -2.56 -9.09
CA ALA A 432 -4.61 -3.04 -9.84
C ALA A 432 -5.94 -2.44 -9.35
N GLY A 433 -5.99 -1.93 -8.12
CA GLY A 433 -7.17 -1.28 -7.56
C GLY A 433 -7.33 0.19 -7.92
N MET A 434 -6.48 0.81 -8.76
CA MET A 434 -6.59 2.24 -9.07
C MET A 434 -6.93 2.49 -10.54
N GLN A 435 -8.05 3.19 -10.81
CA GLN A 435 -8.52 3.46 -12.17
C GLN A 435 -7.46 4.10 -13.09
N ARG A 436 -6.63 5.01 -12.54
CA ARG A 436 -5.62 5.73 -13.34
C ARG A 436 -4.70 4.84 -14.16
N TRP A 437 -4.35 3.65 -13.66
CA TRP A 437 -3.45 2.74 -14.38
C TRP A 437 -4.14 1.99 -15.52
N PHE A 438 -5.48 2.03 -15.56
CA PHE A 438 -6.30 1.49 -16.65
C PHE A 438 -6.64 2.52 -17.72
N THR A 439 -6.72 3.80 -17.34
CA THR A 439 -6.98 4.92 -18.25
C THR A 439 -5.71 5.53 -18.82
N ALA A 440 -4.54 5.30 -18.20
CA ALA A 440 -3.26 5.66 -18.78
C ALA A 440 -3.05 4.90 -20.10
N GLU A 441 -2.81 5.64 -21.17
CA GLU A 441 -2.47 5.09 -22.50
C GLU A 441 -0.99 4.70 -22.64
N ASP A 442 -0.20 4.90 -21.58
CA ASP A 442 1.21 4.52 -21.56
C ASP A 442 1.44 3.02 -21.22
N ASP A 443 2.66 2.56 -21.50
CA ASP A 443 3.10 1.18 -21.20
C ASP A 443 3.59 1.04 -19.75
N THR A 444 3.14 1.91 -18.82
CA THR A 444 3.50 1.79 -17.41
C THR A 444 2.95 0.48 -16.85
N GLY A 445 3.83 -0.37 -16.32
CA GLY A 445 3.49 -1.75 -15.92
C GLY A 445 3.58 -2.79 -17.04
N GLY A 446 4.02 -2.40 -18.24
CA GLY A 446 4.41 -3.29 -19.33
C GLY A 446 3.33 -4.28 -19.78
N ALA A 447 3.76 -5.51 -20.10
CA ALA A 447 2.88 -6.57 -20.60
C ALA A 447 1.76 -6.93 -19.60
N ASP A 448 2.05 -6.95 -18.29
CA ASP A 448 1.06 -7.24 -17.26
C ASP A 448 -0.07 -6.22 -17.26
N ALA A 449 0.25 -4.92 -17.40
CA ALA A 449 -0.75 -3.87 -17.50
C ALA A 449 -1.60 -4.00 -18.77
N ARG A 450 -0.98 -4.32 -19.90
CA ARG A 450 -1.69 -4.53 -21.18
C ARG A 450 -2.65 -5.72 -21.09
N ASP A 451 -2.19 -6.86 -20.58
CA ASP A 451 -3.00 -8.07 -20.44
C ASP A 451 -4.18 -7.83 -19.49
N LEU A 452 -3.94 -7.22 -18.34
CA LEU A 452 -5.00 -6.92 -17.37
C LEU A 452 -6.02 -5.91 -17.93
N ARG A 453 -5.57 -4.87 -18.63
CA ARG A 453 -6.48 -3.92 -19.31
C ARG A 453 -7.33 -4.62 -20.37
N ALA A 454 -6.73 -5.44 -21.21
CA ALA A 454 -7.45 -6.20 -22.24
C ALA A 454 -8.49 -7.14 -21.60
N PHE A 455 -8.10 -7.81 -20.53
CA PHE A 455 -8.99 -8.67 -19.76
C PHE A 455 -10.20 -7.93 -19.21
N LEU A 456 -10.00 -6.85 -18.46
CA LEU A 456 -11.11 -6.14 -17.83
C LEU A 456 -12.01 -5.46 -18.86
N ARG A 457 -11.48 -5.00 -20.01
CA ARG A 457 -12.27 -4.37 -21.08
C ARG A 457 -13.07 -5.37 -21.92
N ALA A 458 -12.71 -6.65 -21.93
CA ALA A 458 -13.41 -7.66 -22.69
C ALA A 458 -14.85 -7.91 -22.19
N ASP A 459 -15.16 -7.52 -20.95
CA ASP A 459 -16.49 -7.61 -20.37
C ASP A 459 -16.68 -6.45 -19.38
N ALA A 460 -17.58 -5.52 -19.74
CA ALA A 460 -17.86 -4.33 -18.95
C ALA A 460 -18.38 -4.63 -17.54
N THR A 461 -18.87 -5.85 -17.30
CA THR A 461 -19.31 -6.26 -15.97
C THR A 461 -18.14 -6.63 -15.06
N ARG A 462 -16.89 -6.77 -15.54
CA ARG A 462 -15.75 -7.18 -14.69
C ARG A 462 -15.32 -6.13 -13.68
N THR A 463 -15.62 -4.86 -13.93
CA THR A 463 -15.22 -3.77 -13.04
C THR A 463 -16.36 -2.82 -12.74
N VAL A 464 -16.55 -2.50 -11.47
CA VAL A 464 -17.48 -1.51 -10.96
C VAL A 464 -16.66 -0.31 -10.44
N TRP A 465 -16.74 0.81 -11.16
CA TRP A 465 -16.03 2.04 -10.83
C TRP A 465 -16.90 2.94 -9.95
N SER A 466 -16.68 2.85 -8.65
CA SER A 466 -17.43 3.54 -7.60
C SER A 466 -17.15 5.05 -7.55
N PRO A 467 -18.14 5.89 -7.21
CA PRO A 467 -19.55 5.55 -7.04
C PRO A 467 -20.27 5.40 -8.39
N VAL A 468 -21.16 4.41 -8.51
CA VAL A 468 -21.94 4.16 -9.73
C VAL A 468 -23.23 3.36 -9.44
N ASP A 469 -24.31 3.70 -10.15
CA ASP A 469 -25.49 2.86 -10.31
C ASP A 469 -25.41 2.11 -11.64
N GLY A 470 -24.88 0.89 -11.59
CA GLY A 470 -24.75 -0.01 -12.74
C GLY A 470 -25.88 -1.03 -12.86
N GLY A 471 -26.91 -0.93 -12.01
CA GLY A 471 -27.97 -1.93 -11.90
C GLY A 471 -27.61 -3.13 -10.98
N PRO A 472 -28.45 -4.17 -10.96
CA PRO A 472 -28.33 -5.28 -10.02
C PRO A 472 -26.98 -5.99 -10.09
N GLY A 473 -26.28 -6.09 -8.97
CA GLY A 473 -24.94 -6.70 -8.90
C GLY A 473 -23.81 -5.78 -9.34
N LEU A 474 -24.09 -4.59 -9.88
CA LEU A 474 -23.11 -3.66 -10.48
C LEU A 474 -23.18 -2.25 -9.86
N THR A 475 -23.80 -2.11 -8.70
CA THR A 475 -23.96 -0.83 -7.99
C THR A 475 -22.95 -0.74 -6.84
N SER A 476 -22.41 0.46 -6.61
CA SER A 476 -21.46 0.72 -5.53
C SER A 476 -21.53 2.19 -5.09
N GLY A 477 -21.71 2.41 -3.79
CA GLY A 477 -21.76 3.74 -3.17
C GLY A 477 -20.43 4.14 -2.53
N ALA A 478 -19.48 3.21 -2.43
CA ALA A 478 -18.22 3.38 -1.71
C ALA A 478 -17.39 4.55 -2.25
N ARG A 479 -16.95 5.43 -1.36
CA ARG A 479 -16.15 6.63 -1.67
C ARG A 479 -14.82 6.69 -0.92
N SER A 480 -14.47 5.62 -0.22
CA SER A 480 -13.20 5.48 0.48
C SER A 480 -12.69 4.05 0.34
N HIS A 481 -11.38 3.87 0.43
CA HIS A 481 -10.75 2.54 0.34
C HIS A 481 -11.31 1.55 1.38
N ALA A 482 -11.54 2.04 2.60
CA ALA A 482 -12.05 1.22 3.70
C ALA A 482 -13.55 0.90 3.60
N GLY A 483 -14.32 1.65 2.78
CA GLY A 483 -15.78 1.55 2.77
C GLY A 483 -16.37 0.42 1.94
N PHE A 484 -15.58 -0.39 1.24
CA PHE A 484 -16.13 -1.40 0.32
C PHE A 484 -16.71 -2.64 1.03
N ASP A 485 -16.35 -2.88 2.30
CA ASP A 485 -16.86 -4.03 3.07
C ASP A 485 -17.99 -3.64 4.05
N ASP A 486 -18.45 -2.39 4.01
CA ASP A 486 -19.59 -1.88 4.77
C ASP A 486 -20.58 -1.03 3.94
N ASP A 487 -20.23 -0.64 2.71
CA ASP A 487 -21.13 0.06 1.79
C ASP A 487 -22.36 -0.79 1.41
N PRO A 488 -23.60 -0.33 1.71
CA PRO A 488 -24.81 -1.11 1.48
C PRO A 488 -25.03 -1.52 0.03
N GLU A 489 -24.60 -0.69 -0.94
CA GLU A 489 -24.79 -0.98 -2.36
C GLU A 489 -23.80 -2.04 -2.85
N VAL A 490 -22.55 -2.00 -2.38
CA VAL A 490 -21.56 -3.07 -2.61
C VAL A 490 -22.05 -4.38 -1.99
N LEU A 491 -22.55 -4.36 -0.75
CA LEU A 491 -23.03 -5.56 -0.08
C LEU A 491 -24.26 -6.15 -0.77
N ALA A 492 -25.19 -5.31 -1.24
CA ALA A 492 -26.33 -5.77 -2.04
C ALA A 492 -25.89 -6.37 -3.38
N SER A 493 -24.92 -5.74 -4.05
CA SER A 493 -24.34 -6.26 -5.29
C SER A 493 -23.65 -7.61 -5.09
N LEU A 494 -22.89 -7.75 -4.00
CA LEU A 494 -22.22 -9.00 -3.63
C LEU A 494 -23.24 -10.10 -3.29
N ALA A 495 -24.26 -9.80 -2.49
CA ALA A 495 -25.32 -10.76 -2.17
C ALA A 495 -26.03 -11.26 -3.43
N ARG A 496 -26.28 -10.37 -4.41
CA ARG A 496 -26.86 -10.76 -5.70
C ARG A 496 -25.96 -11.74 -6.45
N MET A 497 -24.66 -11.46 -6.52
CA MET A 497 -23.69 -12.34 -7.18
C MET A 497 -23.60 -13.72 -6.54
N LEU A 498 -23.67 -13.80 -5.20
CA LEU A 498 -23.67 -15.05 -4.46
C LEU A 498 -24.95 -15.87 -4.69
N ALA A 499 -26.07 -15.21 -4.97
CA ALA A 499 -27.35 -15.85 -5.23
C ALA A 499 -27.48 -16.44 -6.64
N ASP A 500 -26.63 -16.02 -7.59
CA ASP A 500 -26.60 -16.47 -9.00
C ASP A 500 -25.71 -17.72 -9.18
#